data_AF-A0A420EKI0-F1
#
_entry.id   AF-A0A420EKI0-F1
#
_cell.length_a   1.000
_cell.length_b   1.000
_cell.length_c   1.000
_cell.angle_alpha   90.00
_cell.angle_beta   90.00
_cell.angle_gamma   90.00
#
_symmetry.space_group_name_H-M   'P 1'
#
loop_
_entity.id
_entity.type
_entity.pdbx_description
1 polymer ?
#
loop_
_entity_poly.entity_id
_entity_poly.type
_entity_poly.pdbx_seq_one_letter_code
_entity_poly.pdbx_strand_id
1 'polypeptide(L)'
;MRSAAIRWPMPVSCPICLPKNRKSRRPKPICCPSPAMWTLTRLFPDRVCRLLSPASLRIWFALTLTLSLTLAGAGAAAAGQGALDTSSPRREELAIMGTIPVYWGEVGKFGDLLTGKAEPHWARAVLEERYRLEPLSTLSAENLEGKRILLLAQPRPLAPSENVALDDWVRSGGHLLLFADPMMTGHSAFPIGDKRRPQDVILLSPILARWGLQLHFDDLQPEGPSEIVDGAISLPVNLPGFFSLLNTNRAAPAQCTLAQDGVLAECAIGEGRVVIWADGAVLDHTLAACTAPAALRYLTNLAYGKVREASERNGPIGDIAGDHRAVIGDAAGYPVKATDSGAVTRGCKT
;
A
#
# COMPACT_ATOMS: atom_id res chain seq x y z
N MET A 1 26.44 6.20 56.12
CA MET A 1 26.94 4.85 56.39
C MET A 1 25.79 3.98 56.90
N ARG A 2 25.30 3.06 56.06
CA ARG A 2 24.71 1.72 56.36
C ARG A 2 23.93 1.30 55.12
N SER A 3 24.61 0.55 54.25
CA SER A 3 24.07 -0.07 53.03
C SER A 3 23.10 -1.19 53.41
N ALA A 4 21.88 -1.15 52.88
CA ALA A 4 20.96 -2.28 52.90
C ALA A 4 21.10 -3.04 51.58
N ALA A 5 21.67 -4.24 51.65
CA ALA A 5 21.82 -5.16 50.53
C ALA A 5 20.49 -5.85 50.24
N ILE A 6 19.93 -5.63 49.05
CA ILE A 6 18.76 -6.33 48.54
C ILE A 6 19.23 -7.63 47.89
N ARG A 7 18.79 -8.76 48.47
CA ARG A 7 19.01 -10.12 47.96
C ARG A 7 18.01 -10.43 46.84
N TRP A 8 18.54 -10.81 45.68
CA TRP A 8 17.79 -11.43 44.59
C TRP A 8 17.63 -12.94 44.83
N PRO A 9 16.45 -13.54 44.62
CA PRO A 9 16.29 -14.99 44.61
C PRO A 9 16.69 -15.57 43.24
N MET A 10 17.61 -16.54 43.26
CA MET A 10 17.96 -17.40 42.13
C MET A 10 17.04 -18.64 42.04
N PRO A 11 16.95 -19.28 40.87
CA PRO A 11 15.90 -20.24 40.53
C PRO A 11 16.16 -21.67 41.04
N VAL A 12 15.07 -22.37 41.24
CA VAL A 12 14.98 -23.80 41.61
C VAL A 12 15.41 -24.70 40.45
N SER A 13 16.31 -25.65 40.75
CA SER A 13 16.67 -26.82 39.94
C SER A 13 15.50 -27.81 39.87
N CYS A 14 15.27 -28.62 38.83
CA CYS A 14 15.90 -29.93 38.51
C CYS A 14 14.91 -30.71 37.56
N PRO A 15 15.20 -31.91 37.01
CA PRO A 15 16.19 -32.30 36.00
C PRO A 15 15.58 -33.14 34.83
N ILE A 16 16.44 -33.74 34.01
CA ILE A 16 16.27 -34.86 33.04
C ILE A 16 16.48 -34.42 31.58
N CYS A 17 17.70 -34.59 31.09
CA CYS A 17 18.03 -35.33 29.86
C CYS A 17 19.56 -35.37 29.68
N LEU A 18 20.16 -36.53 29.93
CA LEU A 18 21.52 -36.85 29.49
C LEU A 18 21.48 -37.58 28.12
N PRO A 19 22.54 -37.47 27.32
CA PRO A 19 22.53 -37.81 25.89
C PRO A 19 22.93 -39.27 25.64
N LYS A 20 22.45 -39.84 24.52
CA LYS A 20 23.05 -41.06 23.93
C LYS A 20 23.39 -40.86 22.47
N ASN A 21 24.68 -40.95 22.24
CA ASN A 21 25.40 -40.96 20.98
C ASN A 21 25.41 -42.39 20.41
N ARG A 22 25.02 -42.63 19.15
CA ARG A 22 25.74 -43.55 18.25
C ARG A 22 25.22 -43.60 16.81
N LYS A 23 26.19 -43.47 15.92
CA LYS A 23 26.22 -43.72 14.46
C LYS A 23 25.56 -45.05 14.05
N SER A 24 24.89 -45.06 12.89
CA SER A 24 25.38 -45.68 11.63
C SER A 24 24.29 -46.35 10.76
N ARG A 25 24.45 -46.14 9.43
CA ARG A 25 24.12 -47.04 8.28
C ARG A 25 22.65 -47.25 7.86
N ARG A 26 22.34 -46.69 6.67
CA ARG A 26 21.32 -47.11 5.67
C ARG A 26 21.71 -48.46 5.01
N PRO A 27 20.97 -49.00 4.00
CA PRO A 27 19.51 -49.19 3.81
C PRO A 27 19.14 -50.61 3.27
N LYS A 28 17.84 -50.96 3.22
CA LYS A 28 17.05 -51.57 2.10
C LYS A 28 15.88 -52.49 2.56
N PRO A 29 14.87 -52.73 1.67
CA PRO A 29 13.46 -52.99 2.03
C PRO A 29 13.01 -54.44 1.82
N ILE A 30 11.85 -54.81 2.38
CA ILE A 30 11.12 -56.07 2.09
C ILE A 30 9.60 -55.82 2.05
N CYS A 31 8.96 -56.52 1.12
CA CYS A 31 7.59 -56.45 0.63
C CYS A 31 6.51 -57.20 1.46
N CYS A 32 5.25 -56.78 1.25
CA CYS A 32 3.99 -57.56 1.05
C CYS A 32 3.37 -58.37 2.23
N PRO A 33 2.06 -58.79 2.18
CA PRO A 33 1.14 -58.90 1.02
C PRO A 33 -0.41 -58.59 1.19
N SER A 34 -1.10 -58.46 0.04
CA SER A 34 -2.45 -59.00 -0.38
C SER A 34 -3.82 -58.47 0.16
N PRO A 35 -4.98 -58.77 -0.49
CA PRO A 35 -5.38 -58.59 -1.92
C PRO A 35 -6.88 -58.18 -2.14
N ALA A 36 -7.25 -57.70 -3.33
CA ALA A 36 -8.62 -57.87 -3.87
C ALA A 36 -8.72 -57.68 -5.40
N MET A 37 -9.02 -58.80 -6.07
CA MET A 37 -9.87 -59.02 -7.25
C MET A 37 -9.61 -58.35 -8.62
N TRP A 38 -9.41 -59.25 -9.58
CA TRP A 38 -9.35 -59.14 -11.05
C TRP A 38 -10.72 -59.11 -11.72
N THR A 39 -10.80 -58.49 -12.91
CA THR A 39 -11.40 -58.91 -14.22
C THR A 39 -11.75 -57.64 -15.03
N LEU A 40 -11.56 -57.42 -16.33
CA LEU A 40 -11.27 -58.14 -17.59
C LEU A 40 -10.59 -57.11 -18.56
N THR A 41 -9.47 -57.41 -19.21
CA THR A 41 -9.33 -57.94 -20.60
C THR A 41 -9.40 -56.91 -21.75
N ARG A 42 -8.19 -56.59 -22.27
CA ARG A 42 -7.73 -56.49 -23.69
C ARG A 42 -8.41 -55.58 -24.71
N LEU A 43 -7.58 -54.74 -25.36
CA LEU A 43 -7.28 -54.68 -26.82
C LEU A 43 -6.15 -53.62 -27.01
N PHE A 44 -4.86 -54.01 -27.07
CA PHE A 44 -3.95 -54.07 -28.26
C PHE A 44 -3.75 -52.74 -29.05
N PRO A 45 -2.55 -52.44 -29.63
CA PRO A 45 -1.17 -52.68 -29.18
C PRO A 45 -0.20 -51.48 -29.36
N ASP A 46 0.94 -51.59 -28.67
CA ASP A 46 2.17 -50.82 -28.83
C ASP A 46 2.96 -51.13 -30.11
N ARG A 47 3.98 -50.27 -30.35
CA ARG A 47 5.25 -50.48 -31.11
C ARG A 47 5.18 -50.06 -32.59
N VAL A 48 6.16 -49.33 -33.12
CA VAL A 48 7.59 -49.59 -33.05
C VAL A 48 8.41 -48.29 -33.12
N CYS A 49 9.38 -48.20 -32.22
CA CYS A 49 10.49 -47.26 -32.21
C CYS A 49 11.54 -47.66 -33.27
N ARG A 50 12.08 -46.65 -33.97
CA ARG A 50 13.46 -46.51 -34.46
C ARG A 50 14.03 -47.61 -35.37
N LEU A 51 14.51 -47.18 -36.54
CA LEU A 51 15.94 -47.11 -36.92
C LEU A 51 16.01 -46.99 -38.44
N LEU A 52 16.77 -46.00 -38.94
CA LEU A 52 17.82 -46.14 -39.98
C LEU A 52 18.20 -44.77 -40.57
N SER A 53 19.34 -44.28 -40.09
CA SER A 53 20.54 -43.78 -40.81
C SER A 53 20.43 -42.87 -42.06
N PRO A 54 21.31 -41.85 -42.18
CA PRO A 54 21.21 -40.76 -43.14
C PRO A 54 21.89 -41.08 -44.49
N ALA A 55 21.64 -40.20 -45.46
CA ALA A 55 22.32 -40.06 -46.75
C ALA A 55 21.91 -41.00 -47.88
N SER A 56 20.73 -40.75 -48.47
CA SER A 56 20.55 -40.88 -49.92
C SER A 56 19.18 -40.34 -50.37
N LEU A 57 19.20 -39.48 -51.39
CA LEU A 57 18.08 -38.96 -52.21
C LEU A 57 17.17 -37.93 -51.49
N ARG A 58 17.41 -36.61 -51.50
CA ARG A 58 17.74 -35.72 -52.64
C ARG A 58 17.05 -36.21 -53.93
N ILE A 59 15.73 -36.01 -54.04
CA ILE A 59 14.96 -35.85 -55.30
C ILE A 59 13.45 -35.63 -55.04
N TRP A 60 12.91 -35.89 -53.83
CA TRP A 60 11.46 -35.76 -53.57
C TRP A 60 10.98 -34.48 -52.85
N PHE A 61 11.86 -33.51 -52.61
CA PHE A 61 11.51 -32.28 -51.85
C PHE A 61 11.23 -31.03 -52.71
N ALA A 62 11.19 -31.15 -54.04
CA ALA A 62 11.03 -30.01 -54.94
C ALA A 62 9.68 -29.93 -55.67
N LEU A 63 8.69 -30.79 -55.35
CA LEU A 63 7.42 -30.80 -56.09
C LEU A 63 6.14 -30.90 -55.26
N THR A 64 6.18 -30.60 -53.95
CA THR A 64 4.99 -30.49 -53.09
C THR A 64 4.87 -29.15 -52.37
N LEU A 65 5.70 -28.16 -52.71
CA LEU A 65 5.70 -26.82 -52.09
C LEU A 65 5.08 -25.72 -52.97
N THR A 66 4.46 -26.04 -54.10
CA THR A 66 3.86 -25.03 -55.01
C THR A 66 2.38 -25.25 -55.32
N LEU A 67 1.70 -26.19 -54.65
CA LEU A 67 0.24 -26.41 -54.79
C LEU A 67 -0.52 -26.44 -53.45
N SER A 68 -0.05 -25.67 -52.47
CA SER A 68 -0.80 -25.35 -51.25
C SER A 68 -0.84 -23.84 -50.97
N LEU A 69 -0.44 -23.01 -51.94
CA LEU A 69 -0.30 -21.57 -51.80
C LEU A 69 -1.34 -20.75 -52.60
N THR A 70 -2.38 -21.38 -53.17
CA THR A 70 -3.34 -20.68 -54.04
C THR A 70 -4.82 -21.07 -53.82
N LEU A 71 -5.19 -21.56 -52.63
CA LEU A 71 -6.60 -21.77 -52.27
C LEU A 71 -6.90 -21.59 -50.76
N ALA A 72 -6.33 -20.55 -50.15
CA ALA A 72 -6.74 -20.03 -48.83
C ALA A 72 -6.82 -18.49 -48.83
N GLY A 73 -7.02 -17.90 -50.01
CA GLY A 73 -7.19 -16.47 -50.23
C GLY A 73 -8.62 -16.15 -50.64
N ALA A 74 -9.58 -16.26 -49.71
CA ALA A 74 -10.91 -15.66 -49.80
C ALA A 74 -11.69 -15.96 -48.49
N GLY A 75 -11.51 -15.10 -47.48
CA GLY A 75 -12.35 -15.18 -46.26
C GLY A 75 -11.62 -14.95 -44.94
N ALA A 76 -10.94 -13.83 -44.76
CA ALA A 76 -10.59 -13.29 -43.44
C ALA A 76 -10.13 -11.82 -43.55
N ALA A 77 -10.87 -11.02 -44.32
CA ALA A 77 -10.80 -9.57 -44.21
C ALA A 77 -11.88 -9.14 -43.19
N ALA A 78 -11.49 -8.29 -42.24
CA ALA A 78 -12.30 -7.76 -41.12
C ALA A 78 -12.37 -8.64 -39.84
N ALA A 79 -11.22 -9.04 -39.30
CA ALA A 79 -11.06 -9.11 -37.85
C ALA A 79 -10.43 -7.79 -37.39
N GLY A 80 -11.27 -6.75 -37.27
CA GLY A 80 -10.88 -5.53 -36.57
C GLY A 80 -10.47 -5.91 -35.17
N GLN A 81 -9.19 -5.74 -34.86
CA GLN A 81 -8.68 -5.81 -33.50
C GLN A 81 -9.29 -4.62 -32.76
N GLY A 82 -10.47 -4.83 -32.19
CA GLY A 82 -10.90 -4.08 -31.02
C GLY A 82 -9.87 -4.39 -29.95
N ALA A 83 -8.80 -3.59 -29.91
CA ALA A 83 -8.02 -3.45 -28.71
C ALA A 83 -9.03 -3.10 -27.63
N LEU A 84 -9.32 -4.07 -26.77
CA LEU A 84 -9.98 -3.80 -25.51
C LEU A 84 -9.09 -2.77 -24.83
N ASP A 85 -9.49 -1.51 -24.93
CA ASP A 85 -8.87 -0.40 -24.25
C ASP A 85 -9.07 -0.69 -22.77
N THR A 86 -8.16 -1.51 -22.24
CA THR A 86 -8.06 -1.83 -20.82
C THR A 86 -7.43 -0.60 -20.20
N SER A 87 -8.14 0.52 -20.30
CA SER A 87 -7.82 1.73 -19.59
C SER A 87 -8.00 1.38 -18.13
N SER A 88 -6.91 0.92 -17.52
CA SER A 88 -6.83 0.85 -16.07
C SER A 88 -7.28 2.21 -15.56
N PRO A 89 -8.24 2.28 -14.62
CA PRO A 89 -8.76 3.54 -14.15
C PRO A 89 -7.58 4.45 -13.80
N ARG A 90 -7.58 5.65 -14.39
CA ARG A 90 -6.47 6.59 -14.23
C ARG A 90 -6.36 6.92 -12.75
N ARG A 91 -5.31 6.42 -12.09
CA ARG A 91 -5.03 6.71 -10.68
C ARG A 91 -4.77 8.21 -10.53
N GLU A 92 -5.39 8.82 -9.53
CA GLU A 92 -5.18 10.23 -9.18
C GLU A 92 -3.71 10.46 -8.79
N GLU A 93 -3.14 11.60 -9.17
CA GLU A 93 -1.79 11.99 -8.72
C GLU A 93 -1.83 12.39 -7.23
N LEU A 94 -1.02 11.74 -6.41
CA LEU A 94 -0.83 12.12 -5.00
C LEU A 94 0.56 12.71 -4.82
N ALA A 95 0.61 14.03 -4.64
CA ALA A 95 1.82 14.70 -4.20
C ALA A 95 2.17 14.24 -2.78
N ILE A 96 3.44 13.95 -2.51
CA ILE A 96 3.91 13.52 -1.19
C ILE A 96 5.19 14.24 -0.79
N MET A 97 5.23 14.78 0.43
CA MET A 97 6.42 15.36 1.03
C MET A 97 6.50 14.92 2.49
N GLY A 98 7.68 14.66 3.00
CA GLY A 98 7.82 14.19 4.37
C GLY A 98 9.24 13.79 4.72
N THR A 99 9.50 13.64 6.01
CA THR A 99 10.76 13.04 6.49
C THR A 99 10.64 11.56 6.76
N ILE A 100 9.42 11.03 6.90
CA ILE A 100 9.17 9.59 6.89
C ILE A 100 9.44 9.07 5.47
N PRO A 101 10.34 8.10 5.26
CA PRO A 101 10.85 7.72 3.95
C PRO A 101 9.88 6.77 3.21
N VAL A 102 8.64 7.19 2.99
CA VAL A 102 7.60 6.41 2.32
C VAL A 102 8.07 5.93 0.93
N TYR A 103 8.73 6.78 0.14
CA TYR A 103 9.07 6.45 -1.24
C TYR A 103 10.29 5.53 -1.38
N TRP A 104 11.33 5.73 -0.56
CA TRP A 104 12.65 5.11 -0.71
C TRP A 104 13.00 4.10 0.38
N GLY A 105 12.22 4.06 1.47
CA GLY A 105 12.52 3.28 2.67
C GLY A 105 13.78 3.77 3.42
N GLU A 106 14.05 3.16 4.57
CA GLU A 106 15.28 3.40 5.34
C GLU A 106 16.44 2.55 4.81
N VAL A 107 16.99 2.95 3.67
CA VAL A 107 18.19 2.33 3.11
C VAL A 107 19.45 2.78 3.82
N GLY A 108 20.04 1.88 4.61
CA GLY A 108 21.32 2.11 5.28
C GLY A 108 22.53 2.28 4.33
N LYS A 109 22.45 1.80 3.08
CA LYS A 109 23.54 1.90 2.09
C LYS A 109 23.02 2.30 0.71
N PHE A 110 23.58 3.36 0.14
CA PHE A 110 23.24 3.85 -1.21
C PHE A 110 23.39 2.79 -2.32
N GLY A 111 24.31 1.83 -2.15
CA GLY A 111 24.48 0.70 -3.09
C GLY A 111 23.27 -0.24 -3.17
N ASP A 112 22.45 -0.32 -2.11
CA ASP A 112 21.26 -1.18 -2.09
C ASP A 112 20.10 -0.54 -2.87
N LEU A 113 20.03 0.80 -2.94
CA LEU A 113 19.13 1.52 -3.86
C LEU A 113 19.50 1.27 -5.32
N LEU A 114 20.79 1.39 -5.66
CA LEU A 114 21.27 1.22 -7.03
C LEU A 114 21.11 -0.22 -7.55
N THR A 115 21.08 -1.19 -6.63
CA THR A 115 20.89 -2.61 -6.97
C THR A 115 19.43 -3.06 -6.90
N GLY A 116 18.50 -2.16 -6.59
CA GLY A 116 17.07 -2.46 -6.46
C GLY A 116 16.71 -3.38 -5.29
N LYS A 117 17.59 -3.47 -4.27
CA LYS A 117 17.43 -4.32 -3.08
C LYS A 117 16.87 -3.58 -1.87
N ALA A 118 16.60 -2.29 -2.03
CA ALA A 118 15.94 -1.47 -1.05
C ALA A 118 14.46 -1.89 -0.93
N GLU A 119 14.06 -2.44 0.21
CA GLU A 119 12.65 -2.68 0.50
C GLU A 119 11.96 -1.33 0.71
N PRO A 120 10.99 -0.94 -0.15
CA PRO A 120 10.26 0.29 0.03
C PRO A 120 9.39 0.22 1.29
N HIS A 121 9.03 1.38 1.83
CA HIS A 121 8.08 1.43 2.93
C HIS A 121 6.74 0.79 2.53
N TRP A 122 6.17 -0.03 3.41
CA TRP A 122 4.87 -0.68 3.18
C TRP A 122 3.76 0.30 2.78
N ALA A 123 3.80 1.54 3.29
CA ALA A 123 2.81 2.59 3.02
C ALA A 123 2.79 2.96 1.53
N ARG A 124 3.93 2.87 0.84
CA ARG A 124 4.01 3.07 -0.61
C ARG A 124 3.08 2.12 -1.35
N ALA A 125 3.18 0.82 -1.06
CA ALA A 125 2.34 -0.19 -1.71
C ALA A 125 0.85 0.08 -1.46
N VAL A 126 0.48 0.41 -0.21
CA VAL A 126 -0.89 0.76 0.18
C VAL A 126 -1.43 1.97 -0.56
N LEU A 127 -0.61 3.02 -0.73
CA LEU A 127 -1.01 4.23 -1.46
C LEU A 127 -1.08 3.98 -2.99
N GLU A 128 -0.12 3.25 -3.55
CA GLU A 128 -0.04 2.94 -4.99
C GLU A 128 -1.18 2.06 -5.49
N GLU A 129 -1.91 1.38 -4.59
CA GLU A 129 -3.17 0.71 -4.95
C GLU A 129 -4.15 1.69 -5.62
N ARG A 130 -4.16 2.96 -5.20
CA ARG A 130 -5.15 3.97 -5.64
C ARG A 130 -4.56 5.23 -6.27
N TYR A 131 -3.31 5.55 -5.96
CA TYR A 131 -2.69 6.81 -6.37
C TYR A 131 -1.45 6.58 -7.24
N ARG A 132 -1.14 7.55 -8.08
CA ARG A 132 0.20 7.70 -8.65
C ARG A 132 0.99 8.66 -7.76
N LEU A 133 1.99 8.14 -7.06
CA LEU A 133 2.77 8.95 -6.12
C LEU A 133 3.74 9.89 -6.84
N GLU A 134 3.76 11.14 -6.42
CA GLU A 134 4.66 12.18 -6.91
C GLU A 134 5.42 12.82 -5.75
N PRO A 135 6.71 12.49 -5.55
CA PRO A 135 7.48 13.05 -4.45
C PRO A 135 7.82 14.52 -4.70
N LEU A 136 7.59 15.37 -3.70
CA LEU A 136 7.97 16.78 -3.68
C LEU A 136 9.09 17.04 -2.68
N SER A 137 9.98 17.97 -3.03
CA SER A 137 11.09 18.43 -2.16
C SER A 137 10.78 19.74 -1.44
N THR A 138 9.93 20.59 -2.03
CA THR A 138 9.52 21.90 -1.51
C THR A 138 8.07 22.20 -1.86
N LEU A 139 7.37 22.93 -0.99
CA LEU A 139 5.99 23.38 -1.20
C LEU A 139 5.96 24.79 -1.80
N SER A 140 6.43 24.94 -3.04
CA SER A 140 6.30 26.20 -3.78
C SER A 140 5.02 26.22 -4.59
N ALA A 141 4.58 27.42 -5.02
CA ALA A 141 3.38 27.56 -5.84
C ALA A 141 3.51 26.76 -7.15
N GLU A 142 4.70 26.75 -7.76
CA GLU A 142 4.97 26.02 -9.00
C GLU A 142 4.88 24.50 -8.79
N ASN A 143 5.38 23.98 -7.68
CA ASN A 143 5.31 22.54 -7.38
C ASN A 143 3.91 22.07 -7.01
N LEU A 144 3.07 22.96 -6.47
CA LEU A 144 1.69 22.67 -6.08
C LEU A 144 0.70 22.91 -7.24
N GLU A 145 1.14 23.56 -8.32
CA GLU A 145 0.31 23.83 -9.48
C GLU A 145 -0.22 22.52 -10.10
N GLY A 146 -1.53 22.50 -10.37
CA GLY A 146 -2.21 21.32 -10.92
C GLY A 146 -2.40 20.16 -9.94
N LYS A 147 -1.85 20.23 -8.72
CA LYS A 147 -2.03 19.19 -7.70
C LYS A 147 -3.35 19.40 -6.95
N ARG A 148 -4.11 18.31 -6.79
CA ARG A 148 -5.41 18.32 -6.09
C ARG A 148 -5.31 17.78 -4.66
N ILE A 149 -4.41 16.81 -4.46
CA ILE A 149 -4.24 16.12 -3.18
C ILE A 149 -2.76 16.06 -2.80
N LEU A 150 -2.48 16.25 -1.50
CA LEU A 150 -1.13 16.28 -0.93
C LEU A 150 -1.09 15.50 0.38
N LEU A 151 -0.13 14.59 0.52
CA LEU A 151 0.19 13.93 1.79
C LEU A 151 1.48 14.52 2.37
N LEU A 152 1.40 15.03 3.60
CA LEU A 152 2.55 15.46 4.38
C LEU A 152 2.84 14.45 5.50
N ALA A 153 3.92 13.68 5.35
CA ALA A 153 4.32 12.64 6.30
C ALA A 153 5.46 13.13 7.20
N GLN A 154 5.11 13.75 8.34
CA GLN A 154 6.06 14.39 9.24
C GLN A 154 7.05 15.29 8.47
N PRO A 155 6.58 16.39 7.85
CA PRO A 155 7.46 17.27 7.11
C PRO A 155 8.47 17.98 8.02
N ARG A 156 9.59 18.39 7.43
CA ARG A 156 10.53 19.33 8.05
C ARG A 156 9.84 20.67 8.35
N PRO A 157 10.45 21.55 9.17
CA PRO A 157 10.03 22.95 9.24
C PRO A 157 9.88 23.55 7.85
N LEU A 158 8.73 24.20 7.63
CA LEU A 158 8.43 24.88 6.37
C LEU A 158 9.01 26.28 6.38
N ALA A 159 9.59 26.71 5.26
CA ALA A 159 9.99 28.10 5.07
C ALA A 159 8.75 29.03 5.09
N PRO A 160 8.89 30.33 5.37
CA PRO A 160 7.76 31.27 5.34
C PRO A 160 7.00 31.26 4.01
N SER A 161 7.71 31.19 2.88
CA SER A 161 7.10 31.10 1.55
C SER A 161 6.32 29.80 1.34
N GLU A 162 6.81 28.68 1.89
CA GLU A 162 6.12 27.38 1.83
C GLU A 162 4.84 27.37 2.67
N ASN A 163 4.85 28.03 3.84
CA ASN A 163 3.63 28.18 4.65
C ASN A 163 2.54 28.96 3.88
N VAL A 164 2.93 30.03 3.19
CA VAL A 164 2.00 30.84 2.38
C VAL A 164 1.49 30.04 1.19
N ALA A 165 2.38 29.42 0.41
CA ALA A 165 1.99 28.63 -0.76
C ALA A 165 1.08 27.45 -0.38
N LEU A 166 1.35 26.77 0.74
CA LEU A 166 0.49 25.71 1.25
C LEU A 166 -0.90 26.24 1.65
N ASP A 167 -0.96 27.35 2.40
CA ASP A 167 -2.24 27.96 2.78
C ASP A 167 -3.06 28.39 1.57
N ASP A 168 -2.44 29.07 0.61
CA ASP A 168 -3.10 29.55 -0.61
C ASP A 168 -3.61 28.38 -1.47
N TRP A 169 -2.80 27.33 -1.59
CA TRP A 169 -3.18 26.11 -2.31
C TRP A 169 -4.37 25.39 -1.64
N VAL A 170 -4.34 25.20 -0.31
CA VAL A 170 -5.48 24.61 0.42
C VAL A 170 -6.71 25.49 0.22
N ARG A 171 -6.59 26.81 0.41
CA ARG A 171 -7.73 27.73 0.27
C ARG A 171 -8.34 27.73 -1.13
N SER A 172 -7.54 27.42 -2.15
CA SER A 172 -7.96 27.31 -3.56
C SER A 172 -8.51 25.93 -3.94
N GLY A 173 -8.81 25.07 -2.96
CA GLY A 173 -9.42 23.75 -3.20
C GLY A 173 -8.49 22.56 -3.04
N GLY A 174 -7.26 22.77 -2.54
CA GLY A 174 -6.34 21.69 -2.21
C GLY A 174 -6.83 20.82 -1.05
N HIS A 175 -6.60 19.51 -1.13
CA HIS A 175 -6.90 18.57 -0.04
C HIS A 175 -5.63 17.98 0.56
N LEU A 176 -5.44 18.15 1.86
CA LEU A 176 -4.25 17.74 2.59
C LEU A 176 -4.55 16.63 3.61
N LEU A 177 -3.73 15.58 3.64
CA LEU A 177 -3.54 14.71 4.79
C LEU A 177 -2.18 14.98 5.43
N LEU A 178 -2.16 15.37 6.70
CA LEU A 178 -0.94 15.68 7.45
C LEU A 178 -0.80 14.72 8.64
N PHE A 179 0.34 14.04 8.73
CA PHE A 179 0.81 13.35 9.94
C PHE A 179 1.75 14.29 10.68
N ALA A 180 1.36 14.67 11.91
CA ALA A 180 2.01 15.67 12.73
C ALA A 180 2.31 15.11 14.12
N ASP A 181 3.42 14.38 14.22
CA ASP A 181 3.86 13.71 15.42
C ASP A 181 4.67 14.66 16.34
N PRO A 182 4.19 14.97 17.55
CA PRO A 182 4.96 15.78 18.49
C PRO A 182 6.12 15.02 19.16
N MET A 183 6.13 13.68 19.09
CA MET A 183 7.14 12.84 19.73
C MET A 183 7.30 11.53 18.95
N MET A 184 8.05 11.58 17.85
CA MET A 184 8.18 10.40 17.00
C MET A 184 8.98 9.29 17.68
N THR A 185 8.33 8.14 17.79
CA THR A 185 8.84 6.94 18.48
C THR A 185 9.41 5.88 17.55
N GLY A 186 9.21 6.04 16.24
CA GLY A 186 9.67 5.08 15.24
C GLY A 186 11.18 4.90 15.23
N HIS A 187 11.63 3.63 15.23
CA HIS A 187 13.04 3.34 15.16
C HIS A 187 13.58 3.67 13.77
N SER A 188 14.65 4.46 13.72
CA SER A 188 15.36 4.75 12.47
C SER A 188 16.74 4.11 12.45
N ALA A 189 17.07 3.50 11.31
CA ALA A 189 18.41 2.99 11.03
C ALA A 189 19.46 4.11 10.84
N PHE A 190 19.02 5.37 10.69
CA PHE A 190 19.90 6.51 10.54
C PHE A 190 20.32 7.11 11.89
N PRO A 191 21.63 7.45 12.05
CA PRO A 191 22.12 8.05 13.28
C PRO A 191 21.55 9.46 13.50
N ILE A 192 21.56 9.92 14.75
CA ILE A 192 21.16 11.28 15.11
C ILE A 192 22.02 12.28 14.32
N GLY A 193 21.36 13.27 13.70
CA GLY A 193 21.99 14.29 12.86
C GLY A 193 22.06 13.95 11.36
N ASP A 194 21.75 12.72 10.94
CA ASP A 194 21.58 12.39 9.51
C ASP A 194 20.29 13.03 8.97
N LYS A 195 20.39 13.77 7.86
CA LYS A 195 19.25 14.46 7.24
C LYS A 195 18.15 13.53 6.72
N ARG A 196 18.46 12.24 6.54
CA ARG A 196 17.51 11.22 6.08
C ARG A 196 16.71 10.61 7.23
N ARG A 197 17.14 10.85 8.48
CA ARG A 197 16.38 10.43 9.66
C ARG A 197 15.05 11.20 9.70
N PRO A 198 13.93 10.52 9.96
CA PRO A 198 12.65 11.19 10.24
C PRO A 198 12.80 12.23 11.36
N GLN A 199 12.05 13.32 11.29
CA GLN A 199 12.11 14.39 12.30
C GLN A 199 11.47 13.92 13.61
N ASP A 200 12.24 13.92 14.70
CA ASP A 200 11.76 13.42 15.98
C ASP A 200 10.57 14.24 16.55
N VAL A 201 10.36 15.49 16.09
CA VAL A 201 9.25 16.37 16.51
C VAL A 201 8.74 17.20 15.32
N ILE A 202 7.43 17.37 15.20
CA ILE A 202 6.80 18.22 14.18
C ILE A 202 6.91 19.71 14.52
N LEU A 203 7.26 20.53 13.53
CA LEU A 203 7.49 21.98 13.68
C LEU A 203 6.65 22.79 12.68
N LEU A 204 5.32 22.61 12.76
CA LEU A 204 4.33 23.27 11.88
C LEU A 204 3.45 24.30 12.58
N SER A 205 3.85 24.79 13.76
CA SER A 205 3.04 25.73 14.56
C SER A 205 2.53 26.95 13.76
N PRO A 206 3.30 27.60 12.86
CA PRO A 206 2.81 28.76 12.11
C PRO A 206 1.58 28.48 11.25
N ILE A 207 1.59 27.39 10.47
CA ILE A 207 0.46 27.04 9.60
C ILE A 207 -0.72 26.48 10.39
N LEU A 208 -0.46 25.67 11.42
CA LEU A 208 -1.50 25.17 12.32
C LEU A 208 -2.24 26.31 13.02
N ALA A 209 -1.50 27.27 13.59
CA ALA A 209 -2.10 28.42 14.26
C ALA A 209 -2.93 29.29 13.30
N ARG A 210 -2.46 29.45 12.06
CA ARG A 210 -3.20 30.15 11.01
C ARG A 210 -4.53 29.46 10.67
N TRP A 211 -4.57 28.14 10.73
CA TRP A 211 -5.78 27.33 10.55
C TRP A 211 -6.62 27.19 11.83
N GLY A 212 -6.23 27.84 12.93
CA GLY A 212 -6.99 27.81 14.17
C GLY A 212 -6.72 26.56 15.01
N LEU A 213 -5.53 25.99 14.91
CA LEU A 213 -5.11 24.81 15.67
C LEU A 213 -3.84 25.08 16.47
N GLN A 214 -3.77 24.50 17.67
CA GLN A 214 -2.55 24.35 18.44
C GLN A 214 -2.35 22.87 18.73
N LEU A 215 -1.16 22.34 18.39
CA LEU A 215 -0.75 20.99 18.77
C LEU A 215 -0.14 21.02 20.17
N HIS A 216 -0.58 20.10 21.02
CA HIS A 216 -0.07 19.88 22.36
C HIS A 216 0.47 18.46 22.49
N PHE A 217 1.31 18.26 23.50
CA PHE A 217 1.87 16.98 23.89
C PHE A 217 1.76 16.85 25.41
N ASP A 218 1.27 15.71 25.88
CA ASP A 218 1.26 15.34 27.29
C ASP A 218 2.50 14.48 27.56
N ASP A 219 3.42 14.96 28.41
CA ASP A 219 4.65 14.26 28.78
C ASP A 219 4.43 13.21 29.90
N LEU A 220 3.23 13.17 30.49
CA LEU A 220 2.84 12.21 31.52
C LEU A 220 2.06 11.02 30.94
N GLN A 221 1.77 11.02 29.64
CA GLN A 221 1.03 9.94 29.00
C GLN A 221 1.86 8.63 29.00
N PRO A 222 1.21 7.45 29.03
CA PRO A 222 1.93 6.18 28.99
C PRO A 222 2.70 6.00 27.68
N GLU A 223 3.97 5.61 27.79
CA GLU A 223 4.78 5.23 26.63
C GLU A 223 4.32 3.89 26.05
N GLY A 224 4.45 3.75 24.73
CA GLY A 224 4.31 2.50 24.02
C GLY A 224 3.12 2.48 23.05
N PRO A 225 3.13 1.50 22.12
CA PRO A 225 2.08 1.40 21.11
C PRO A 225 0.72 1.15 21.76
N SER A 226 -0.27 1.91 21.32
CA SER A 226 -1.67 1.71 21.64
C SER A 226 -2.52 1.95 20.39
N GLU A 227 -3.83 1.80 20.51
CA GLU A 227 -4.75 1.98 19.38
C GLU A 227 -5.95 2.82 19.79
N ILE A 228 -6.35 3.72 18.89
CA ILE A 228 -7.61 4.46 18.96
C ILE A 228 -8.61 3.76 18.05
N VAL A 229 -9.78 3.41 18.59
CA VAL A 229 -10.83 2.72 17.83
C VAL A 229 -11.85 3.73 17.31
N ASP A 230 -11.99 3.79 15.98
CA ASP A 230 -13.02 4.57 15.29
C ASP A 230 -13.94 3.64 14.50
N GLY A 231 -15.09 3.32 15.10
CA GLY A 231 -16.02 2.33 14.57
C GLY A 231 -15.37 0.94 14.48
N ALA A 232 -15.12 0.47 13.25
CA ALA A 232 -14.47 -0.82 12.98
C ALA A 232 -12.97 -0.68 12.64
N ILE A 233 -12.44 0.54 12.61
CA ILE A 233 -11.04 0.81 12.28
C ILE A 233 -10.26 1.00 13.57
N SER A 234 -9.11 0.35 13.65
CA SER A 234 -8.13 0.59 14.72
C SER A 234 -6.99 1.44 14.18
N LEU A 235 -6.69 2.54 14.86
CA LEU A 235 -5.70 3.54 14.46
C LEU A 235 -4.51 3.46 15.43
N PRO A 236 -3.36 2.92 14.99
CA PRO A 236 -2.19 2.81 15.87
C PRO A 236 -1.65 4.20 16.21
N VAL A 237 -1.33 4.37 17.49
CA VAL A 237 -0.73 5.58 18.07
C VAL A 237 0.38 5.19 19.03
N ASN A 238 1.37 6.06 19.22
CA ASN A 238 2.41 5.90 20.22
C ASN A 238 2.95 7.28 20.61
N LEU A 239 2.62 7.73 21.82
CA LEU A 239 2.84 9.10 22.28
C LEU A 239 2.16 10.17 21.38
N PRO A 240 0.87 10.01 21.03
CA PRO A 240 0.18 10.99 20.20
C PRO A 240 0.12 12.36 20.87
N GLY A 241 0.04 13.40 20.04
CA GLY A 241 -0.40 14.72 20.45
C GLY A 241 -1.90 14.87 20.43
N PHE A 242 -2.37 16.05 20.82
CA PHE A 242 -3.76 16.44 20.69
C PHE A 242 -3.87 17.91 20.31
N PHE A 243 -4.92 18.25 19.59
CA PHE A 243 -5.18 19.61 19.15
C PHE A 243 -6.12 20.35 20.11
N SER A 244 -5.93 21.66 20.21
CA SER A 244 -6.95 22.58 20.71
C SER A 244 -7.30 23.60 19.63
N LEU A 245 -8.53 24.10 19.65
CA LEU A 245 -8.98 25.15 18.75
C LEU A 245 -8.47 26.52 19.17
N LEU A 246 -8.01 27.30 18.21
CA LEU A 246 -7.66 28.71 18.33
C LEU A 246 -8.61 29.56 17.49
N ASN A 247 -8.72 30.84 17.83
CA ASN A 247 -9.42 31.79 16.98
C ASN A 247 -8.65 32.04 15.69
N THR A 248 -9.34 31.98 14.56
CA THR A 248 -8.77 32.30 13.24
C THR A 248 -8.93 33.78 12.91
N ASN A 249 -8.09 34.29 12.00
CA ASN A 249 -8.28 35.62 11.43
C ASN A 249 -9.64 35.70 10.70
N ARG A 250 -10.46 36.70 11.03
CA ARG A 250 -11.77 36.93 10.40
C ARG A 250 -11.70 37.14 8.88
N ALA A 251 -10.60 37.67 8.37
CA ALA A 251 -10.39 37.85 6.92
C ALA A 251 -9.99 36.55 6.20
N ALA A 252 -9.57 35.52 6.92
CA ALA A 252 -9.12 34.26 6.38
C ALA A 252 -9.53 33.10 7.30
N PRO A 253 -10.85 32.89 7.52
CA PRO A 253 -11.32 31.91 8.49
C PRO A 253 -10.93 30.49 8.09
N ALA A 254 -10.85 29.62 9.09
CA ALA A 254 -10.79 28.18 8.98
C ALA A 254 -11.76 27.57 10.00
N GLN A 255 -12.42 26.49 9.63
CA GLN A 255 -13.38 25.81 10.51
C GLN A 255 -12.86 24.40 10.76
N CYS A 256 -12.39 24.15 11.98
CA CYS A 256 -11.87 22.85 12.37
C CYS A 256 -12.79 22.18 13.38
N THR A 257 -13.01 20.89 13.21
CA THR A 257 -13.63 19.99 14.19
C THR A 257 -12.61 19.00 14.68
N LEU A 258 -12.62 18.73 15.98
CA LEU A 258 -11.73 17.78 16.62
C LEU A 258 -12.49 16.47 16.88
N ALA A 259 -11.80 15.36 16.68
CA ALA A 259 -12.28 14.00 16.94
C ALA A 259 -11.18 13.19 17.65
N GLN A 260 -11.54 12.01 18.14
CA GLN A 260 -10.60 11.10 18.82
C GLN A 260 -9.82 11.80 19.94
N ASP A 261 -10.54 12.43 20.87
CA ASP A 261 -9.97 13.22 21.98
C ASP A 261 -8.96 14.31 21.55
N GLY A 262 -9.10 14.80 20.31
CA GLY A 262 -8.25 15.84 19.74
C GLY A 262 -7.05 15.32 18.96
N VAL A 263 -6.84 14.01 18.83
CA VAL A 263 -5.77 13.43 18.01
C VAL A 263 -6.02 13.66 16.51
N LEU A 264 -7.30 13.73 16.11
CA LEU A 264 -7.73 13.99 14.74
C LEU A 264 -8.34 15.38 14.63
N ALA A 265 -7.85 16.19 13.69
CA ALA A 265 -8.46 17.45 13.30
C ALA A 265 -8.91 17.41 11.85
N GLU A 266 -10.15 17.84 11.59
CA GLU A 266 -10.70 18.01 10.26
C GLU A 266 -11.06 19.48 10.04
N CYS A 267 -10.44 20.10 9.04
CA CYS A 267 -10.59 21.52 8.78
C CYS A 267 -11.12 21.79 7.37
N ALA A 268 -12.12 22.66 7.28
CA ALA A 268 -12.51 23.34 6.05
C ALA A 268 -11.81 24.71 6.00
N ILE A 269 -11.00 24.93 4.96
CA ILE A 269 -10.16 26.13 4.81
C ILE A 269 -10.32 26.64 3.38
N GLY A 270 -11.02 27.77 3.22
CA GLY A 270 -11.43 28.23 1.89
C GLY A 270 -12.28 27.18 1.18
N GLU A 271 -11.90 26.81 -0.04
CA GLU A 271 -12.54 25.77 -0.84
C GLU A 271 -11.96 24.36 -0.56
N GLY A 272 -10.83 24.28 0.14
CA GLY A 272 -10.13 23.02 0.40
C GLY A 272 -10.40 22.42 1.76
N ARG A 273 -9.67 21.33 2.03
CA ARG A 273 -9.81 20.53 3.24
C ARG A 273 -8.45 20.08 3.76
N VAL A 274 -8.32 20.07 5.08
CA VAL A 274 -7.15 19.51 5.75
C VAL A 274 -7.62 18.46 6.76
N VAL A 275 -7.02 17.28 6.73
CA VAL A 275 -7.13 16.26 7.77
C VAL A 275 -5.77 16.12 8.42
N ILE A 276 -5.72 16.23 9.74
CA ILE A 276 -4.46 16.18 10.51
C ILE A 276 -4.56 15.11 11.56
N TRP A 277 -3.58 14.20 11.56
CA TRP A 277 -3.41 13.15 12.55
C TRP A 277 -2.19 13.49 13.42
N ALA A 278 -2.39 13.63 14.73
CA ALA A 278 -1.38 14.10 15.68
C ALA A 278 -0.35 13.02 16.08
N ASP A 279 0.03 12.14 15.17
CA ASP A 279 0.96 11.04 15.42
C ASP A 279 1.59 10.56 14.09
N GLY A 280 2.75 9.92 14.16
CA GLY A 280 3.46 9.29 13.06
C GLY A 280 3.38 7.75 13.08
N ALA A 281 2.88 7.13 14.14
CA ALA A 281 2.85 5.68 14.36
C ALA A 281 2.13 4.90 13.24
N VAL A 282 1.10 5.50 12.62
CA VAL A 282 0.42 4.93 11.44
C VAL A 282 1.37 4.69 10.28
N LEU A 283 2.46 5.45 10.17
CA LEU A 283 3.48 5.34 9.14
C LEU A 283 4.81 4.81 9.69
N ASP A 284 4.83 4.21 10.88
CA ASP A 284 6.06 3.63 11.41
C ASP A 284 6.40 2.31 10.68
N HIS A 285 7.68 2.12 10.38
CA HIS A 285 8.21 0.89 9.77
C HIS A 285 8.23 -0.30 10.75
N THR A 286 8.45 -0.03 12.03
CA THR A 286 8.62 -1.03 13.09
C THR A 286 7.30 -1.38 13.77
N LEU A 287 6.42 -0.39 13.91
CA LEU A 287 5.03 -0.59 14.28
C LEU A 287 4.16 -0.79 13.05
N ALA A 288 4.59 -1.63 12.11
CA ALA A 288 3.73 -2.19 11.08
C ALA A 288 2.67 -3.12 11.73
N ALA A 289 1.86 -2.54 12.62
CA ALA A 289 0.71 -3.16 13.22
C ALA A 289 -0.18 -3.64 12.08
N CYS A 290 -0.81 -4.80 12.27
CA CYS A 290 -1.73 -5.34 11.27
C CYS A 290 -2.86 -4.36 10.90
N THR A 291 -3.07 -3.34 11.73
CA THR A 291 -4.07 -2.28 11.60
C THR A 291 -3.57 -1.07 10.78
N ALA A 292 -2.26 -0.83 10.67
CA ALA A 292 -1.70 0.37 10.02
C ALA A 292 -2.09 0.52 8.53
N PRO A 293 -2.12 -0.54 7.69
CA PRO A 293 -2.63 -0.41 6.33
C PRO A 293 -4.11 -0.01 6.25
N ALA A 294 -4.94 -0.53 7.15
CA ALA A 294 -6.36 -0.17 7.21
C ALA A 294 -6.55 1.27 7.71
N ALA A 295 -5.77 1.68 8.71
CA ALA A 295 -5.72 3.06 9.21
C ALA A 295 -5.32 4.06 8.12
N LEU A 296 -4.27 3.76 7.34
CA LEU A 296 -3.84 4.63 6.25
C LEU A 296 -4.91 4.78 5.16
N ARG A 297 -5.61 3.68 4.82
CA ARG A 297 -6.76 3.73 3.89
C ARG A 297 -7.90 4.56 4.46
N TYR A 298 -8.19 4.43 5.75
CA TYR A 298 -9.22 5.22 6.43
C TYR A 298 -8.90 6.72 6.36
N LEU A 299 -7.72 7.14 6.78
CA LEU A 299 -7.30 8.55 6.78
C LEU A 299 -7.24 9.16 5.36
N THR A 300 -6.77 8.40 4.36
CA THR A 300 -6.79 8.89 2.97
C THR A 300 -8.20 8.99 2.40
N ASN A 301 -9.12 8.08 2.74
CA ASN A 301 -10.53 8.23 2.37
C ASN A 301 -11.16 9.45 3.05
N LEU A 302 -10.85 9.67 4.33
CA LEU A 302 -11.35 10.80 5.08
C LEU A 302 -10.89 12.12 4.43
N ALA A 303 -9.61 12.23 4.07
CA ALA A 303 -9.05 13.43 3.44
C ALA A 303 -9.55 13.66 2.00
N TYR A 304 -9.61 12.61 1.18
CA TYR A 304 -9.73 12.73 -0.28
C TYR A 304 -11.02 12.20 -0.89
N GLY A 305 -11.91 11.59 -0.09
CA GLY A 305 -13.12 10.91 -0.59
C GLY A 305 -13.96 11.78 -1.54
N LYS A 306 -14.15 13.06 -1.19
CA LYS A 306 -14.88 14.03 -2.01
C LYS A 306 -14.22 14.34 -3.35
N VAL A 307 -12.89 14.48 -3.37
CA VAL A 307 -12.12 14.74 -4.61
C VAL A 307 -12.28 13.57 -5.56
N ARG A 308 -12.21 12.35 -5.03
CA ARG A 308 -12.33 11.12 -5.80
C ARG A 308 -13.73 10.96 -6.39
N GLU A 309 -14.78 11.15 -5.58
CA GLU A 309 -16.16 11.09 -6.09
C GLU A 309 -16.40 12.09 -7.22
N ALA A 310 -15.79 13.28 -7.16
CA ALA A 310 -15.86 14.26 -8.24
C ALA A 310 -15.09 13.82 -9.49
N SER A 311 -13.89 13.22 -9.33
CA SER A 311 -13.11 12.70 -10.47
C SER A 311 -13.78 11.50 -11.13
N GLU A 312 -14.41 10.61 -10.36
CA GLU A 312 -15.15 9.46 -10.88
C GLU A 312 -16.39 9.89 -11.68
N ARG A 313 -17.12 10.93 -11.21
CA ARG A 313 -18.25 11.51 -11.95
C ARG A 313 -17.82 12.24 -13.23
N ASN A 314 -16.66 12.88 -13.22
CA ASN A 314 -16.13 13.67 -14.34
C ASN A 314 -15.19 12.87 -15.24
N GLY A 315 -15.04 11.55 -15.01
CA GLY A 315 -14.33 10.65 -15.91
C GLY A 315 -14.96 10.66 -17.32
N PRO A 316 -14.22 10.24 -18.36
CA PRO A 316 -14.66 10.45 -19.74
C PRO A 316 -16.06 9.84 -19.95
N ILE A 317 -17.05 10.72 -20.10
CA ILE A 317 -18.32 10.40 -20.74
C ILE A 317 -17.92 10.13 -22.19
N GLY A 318 -17.76 8.86 -22.55
CA GLY A 318 -17.60 8.49 -23.94
C GLY A 318 -18.74 9.10 -24.74
N ASP A 319 -18.40 9.80 -25.81
CA ASP A 319 -19.34 10.30 -26.81
C ASP A 319 -20.22 9.13 -27.29
N ILE A 320 -21.41 9.01 -26.72
CA ILE A 320 -22.50 8.25 -27.33
C ILE A 320 -23.35 9.26 -28.12
N ALA A 321 -22.75 9.80 -29.18
CA ALA A 321 -23.51 10.39 -30.27
C ALA A 321 -24.33 9.25 -30.90
N GLY A 322 -25.66 9.41 -30.87
CA GLY A 322 -26.58 8.30 -30.94
C GLY A 322 -26.72 7.59 -32.29
N ASP A 323 -27.30 6.40 -32.23
CA ASP A 323 -28.33 5.96 -33.17
C ASP A 323 -29.13 4.80 -32.55
N HIS A 324 -30.38 4.68 -33.00
CA HIS A 324 -31.29 3.52 -32.91
C HIS A 324 -32.19 3.36 -31.67
N ARG A 325 -33.33 4.07 -31.76
CA ARG A 325 -34.67 3.47 -31.96
C ARG A 325 -34.78 1.94 -31.73
N ALA A 326 -35.59 1.60 -30.72
CA ALA A 326 -36.40 0.38 -30.54
C ALA A 326 -35.69 -0.98 -30.42
N VAL A 327 -35.78 -1.61 -29.23
CA VAL A 327 -36.34 -2.97 -29.06
C VAL A 327 -36.98 -3.08 -27.66
N ILE A 328 -38.29 -3.35 -27.65
CA ILE A 328 -39.06 -3.93 -26.53
C ILE A 328 -38.76 -5.44 -26.50
N GLY A 329 -38.53 -6.04 -25.33
CA GLY A 329 -38.55 -7.49 -25.22
C GLY A 329 -37.88 -8.09 -23.99
N ASP A 330 -38.72 -8.37 -23.00
CA ASP A 330 -38.77 -9.57 -22.15
C ASP A 330 -37.60 -10.02 -21.25
N ALA A 331 -38.04 -10.26 -20.01
CA ALA A 331 -37.35 -10.91 -18.92
C ALA A 331 -37.18 -12.41 -19.15
N ALA A 332 -35.98 -12.93 -18.89
CA ALA A 332 -35.75 -14.30 -18.44
C ALA A 332 -34.37 -14.39 -17.77
N GLY A 333 -34.34 -14.79 -16.50
CA GLY A 333 -33.11 -14.96 -15.72
C GLY A 333 -32.41 -16.29 -15.96
N TYR A 334 -31.12 -16.37 -15.60
CA TYR A 334 -30.40 -17.57 -15.12
C TYR A 334 -29.16 -17.10 -14.29
N PRO A 335 -28.62 -17.94 -13.38
CA PRO A 335 -28.03 -17.54 -12.11
C PRO A 335 -26.50 -17.36 -12.12
N VAL A 336 -26.04 -16.58 -11.13
CA VAL A 336 -24.63 -16.34 -10.78
C VAL A 336 -24.02 -17.56 -10.10
N LYS A 337 -22.93 -18.10 -10.66
CA LYS A 337 -22.06 -19.08 -10.01
C LYS A 337 -21.05 -18.35 -9.11
N ALA A 338 -21.14 -18.63 -7.81
CA ALA A 338 -20.10 -18.30 -6.84
C ALA A 338 -18.82 -19.09 -7.15
N THR A 339 -17.67 -18.43 -7.06
CA THR A 339 -16.37 -19.12 -6.94
C THR A 339 -15.59 -18.55 -5.76
N ASP A 340 -15.04 -19.51 -5.01
CA ASP A 340 -14.37 -19.47 -3.72
C ASP A 340 -13.40 -18.32 -3.46
N SER A 341 -13.57 -17.74 -2.27
CA SER A 341 -12.53 -17.03 -1.52
C SER A 341 -11.71 -18.06 -0.72
N GLY A 342 -10.39 -18.12 -0.98
CA GLY A 342 -9.48 -18.98 -0.22
C GLY A 342 -8.08 -18.38 -0.08
N ALA A 343 -7.66 -18.19 1.17
CA ALA A 343 -6.33 -17.80 1.67
C ALA A 343 -5.97 -16.31 1.48
N VAL A 344 -5.46 -15.57 2.47
CA VAL A 344 -4.44 -15.89 3.47
C VAL A 344 -4.68 -15.04 4.74
N THR A 345 -4.96 -15.68 5.87
CA THR A 345 -4.86 -15.07 7.22
C THR A 345 -3.89 -15.89 8.05
N ARG A 346 -2.62 -15.47 8.07
CA ARG A 346 -1.66 -15.91 9.08
C ARG A 346 -0.69 -14.77 9.38
N GLY A 347 -0.71 -14.28 10.61
CA GLY A 347 0.36 -13.44 11.14
C GLY A 347 -0.05 -12.23 11.95
N CYS A 348 -1.00 -12.34 12.86
CA CYS A 348 -1.07 -11.41 13.99
C CYS A 348 -1.53 -12.20 15.22
N LYS A 349 -0.63 -12.40 16.18
CA LYS A 349 -0.99 -12.86 17.52
C LYS A 349 -0.75 -11.71 18.47
N THR A 350 -1.81 -11.39 19.20
CA THR A 350 -1.90 -10.54 20.38
C THR A 350 -0.84 -10.82 21.41
#